data_AF-A0A2E8L9L1-F1
#
_entry.id   AF-A0A2E8L9L1-F1
#
_cell.length_a   1.000
_cell.length_b   1.000
_cell.length_c   1.000
_cell.angle_alpha   90.00
_cell.angle_beta   90.00
_cell.angle_gamma   90.00
#
_symmetry.space_group_name_H-M   'P 1'
#
loop_
_entity.id
_entity.type
_entity.pdbx_description
1 polymer ?
#
loop_
_entity_poly.entity_id
_entity_poly.type
_entity_poly.pdbx_seq_one_letter_code
_entity_poly.pdbx_strand_id
1 'polypeptide(L)'
;MAESSLPPPPPPPPPPPLKPAGGASEWKDQGRPPLIPFPPFARWGLGDALASFGVFVVASIVLVGIMALVAPDAALNSPWLPLLVAGPQIAQGGFVWWIARSKGTGIDRDYGMAVRKIDWVIGPVLVVGGFLAVAGVVAAMNELGAQTPTASVAELLEDAADEGLDGSPEGSDGLIDDADTSGLTIWIVFVAVFAATAVPVIEELVYRGLWWSTLLKRGMSEWWVLLITSAAFAAAHFEPSRFPVLFTLGVALGMGRLLTGRIGASIITHALINGLGMVALLTTV
;
A
#
# COMPACT_ATOMS: atom_id res chain seq x y z
N MET A 1 -71.21 3.21 -38.20
CA MET A 1 -69.82 2.88 -37.80
C MET A 1 -69.87 2.59 -36.31
N ALA A 2 -69.60 1.35 -35.90
CA ALA A 2 -69.52 0.96 -34.49
C ALA A 2 -68.15 0.30 -34.29
N GLU A 3 -67.34 0.92 -33.44
CA GLU A 3 -65.95 0.54 -33.18
C GLU A 3 -65.89 -0.80 -32.44
N SER A 4 -65.02 -1.67 -32.94
CA SER A 4 -64.64 -2.94 -32.32
C SER A 4 -63.74 -2.66 -31.11
N SER A 5 -64.27 -2.75 -29.90
CA SER A 5 -63.49 -2.67 -28.66
C SER A 5 -62.84 -4.03 -28.36
N LEU A 6 -61.62 -4.26 -28.85
CA LEU A 6 -60.81 -5.38 -28.38
C LEU A 6 -60.22 -5.06 -26.99
N PRO A 7 -60.18 -6.05 -26.07
CA PRO A 7 -59.60 -5.85 -24.74
C PRO A 7 -58.07 -5.62 -24.83
N PRO A 8 -57.50 -4.87 -23.87
CA PRO A 8 -56.07 -4.56 -23.86
C PRO A 8 -55.23 -5.83 -23.68
N PRO A 9 -54.01 -5.87 -24.26
CA PRO A 9 -53.12 -7.01 -24.14
C PRO A 9 -52.66 -7.23 -22.69
N PRO A 10 -52.41 -8.49 -22.30
CA PRO A 10 -51.93 -8.81 -20.96
C PRO A 10 -50.54 -8.19 -20.70
N PRO A 11 -50.22 -7.89 -19.42
CA PRO A 11 -48.92 -7.34 -19.06
C PRO A 11 -47.79 -8.35 -19.38
N PRO A 12 -46.58 -7.85 -19.72
CA PRO A 12 -45.45 -8.71 -20.00
C PRO A 12 -45.08 -9.56 -18.77
N PRO A 13 -44.57 -10.79 -18.98
CA PRO A 13 -44.14 -11.64 -17.88
C PRO A 13 -43.02 -10.97 -17.07
N PRO A 14 -42.93 -11.25 -15.76
CA PRO A 14 -41.85 -10.73 -14.93
C PRO A 14 -40.49 -11.18 -15.48
N PRO A 15 -39.45 -10.34 -15.36
CA PRO A 15 -38.12 -10.71 -15.79
C PRO A 15 -37.67 -11.99 -15.05
N PRO A 16 -36.91 -12.87 -15.72
CA PRO A 16 -36.40 -14.07 -15.07
C PRO A 16 -35.58 -13.68 -13.83
N PRO A 17 -35.62 -14.50 -12.77
CA PRO A 17 -34.81 -14.24 -11.58
C PRO A 17 -33.34 -14.12 -11.98
N LEU A 18 -32.69 -13.03 -11.54
CA LEU A 18 -31.26 -12.84 -11.71
C LEU A 18 -30.56 -14.10 -11.20
N LYS A 19 -29.88 -14.82 -12.10
CA LYS A 19 -29.02 -15.94 -11.69
C LYS A 19 -28.07 -15.39 -10.61
N PRO A 20 -27.84 -16.12 -9.50
CA PRO A 20 -26.80 -15.75 -8.57
C PRO A 20 -25.52 -15.54 -9.38
N ALA A 21 -24.91 -14.37 -9.24
CA ALA A 21 -23.72 -13.99 -9.98
C ALA A 21 -22.74 -15.17 -9.99
N GLY A 22 -22.21 -15.46 -11.19
CA GLY A 22 -21.38 -16.61 -11.48
C GLY A 22 -20.38 -16.95 -10.39
N GLY A 23 -20.22 -18.26 -10.16
CA GLY A 23 -19.21 -18.80 -9.25
C GLY A 23 -17.84 -18.17 -9.53
N ALA A 24 -16.99 -18.16 -8.50
CA ALA A 24 -15.67 -17.52 -8.50
C ALA A 24 -14.72 -17.92 -9.66
N SER A 25 -15.10 -18.88 -10.49
CA SER A 25 -14.39 -19.29 -11.71
C SER A 25 -14.64 -18.39 -12.93
N GLU A 26 -15.77 -17.72 -13.04
CA GLU A 26 -16.17 -17.06 -14.31
C GLU A 26 -15.39 -15.75 -14.59
N TRP A 27 -14.80 -15.15 -13.56
CA TRP A 27 -14.01 -13.90 -13.65
C TRP A 27 -12.53 -14.11 -13.96
N LYS A 28 -12.06 -15.37 -14.04
CA LYS A 28 -10.64 -15.67 -14.25
C LYS A 28 -10.17 -15.36 -15.69
N ASP A 29 -11.09 -15.42 -16.66
CA ASP A 29 -10.74 -15.39 -18.10
C ASP A 29 -11.11 -14.11 -18.85
N GLN A 30 -11.82 -13.16 -18.24
CA GLN A 30 -12.16 -11.89 -18.90
C GLN A 30 -11.09 -10.82 -18.58
N GLY A 31 -10.53 -10.23 -19.64
CA GLY A 31 -9.68 -9.05 -19.56
C GLY A 31 -10.41 -7.91 -18.85
N ARG A 32 -9.70 -7.21 -17.96
CA ARG A 32 -10.15 -6.12 -17.07
C ARG A 32 -11.53 -6.39 -16.42
N PRO A 33 -11.61 -6.82 -15.14
CA PRO A 33 -12.91 -6.99 -14.49
C PRO A 33 -13.74 -5.70 -14.65
N PRO A 34 -15.03 -5.79 -14.99
CA PRO A 34 -15.85 -4.62 -15.23
C PRO A 34 -15.77 -3.69 -14.02
N LEU A 35 -15.61 -2.40 -14.31
CA LEU A 35 -15.63 -1.34 -13.32
C LEU A 35 -17.05 -1.24 -12.75
N ILE A 36 -17.36 -2.10 -11.77
CA ILE A 36 -18.49 -2.04 -10.83
C ILE A 36 -19.84 -2.46 -11.46
N PRO A 37 -20.70 -3.23 -10.75
CA PRO A 37 -21.18 -2.95 -9.41
C PRO A 37 -20.36 -3.70 -8.37
N PHE A 38 -19.81 -2.99 -7.40
CA PHE A 38 -19.54 -3.59 -6.09
C PHE A 38 -20.76 -4.43 -5.71
N PRO A 39 -20.57 -5.62 -5.13
CA PRO A 39 -21.70 -6.43 -4.74
C PRO A 39 -22.66 -5.54 -3.93
N PRO A 40 -23.97 -5.55 -4.22
CA PRO A 40 -24.94 -4.63 -3.61
C PRO A 40 -24.98 -4.71 -2.06
N PHE A 41 -24.31 -5.73 -1.51
CA PHE A 41 -24.18 -6.00 -0.09
C PHE A 41 -22.91 -5.45 0.56
N ALA A 42 -21.97 -4.87 -0.19
CA ALA A 42 -20.78 -4.26 0.38
C ALA A 42 -21.19 -3.01 1.17
N ARG A 43 -21.08 -3.08 2.50
CA ARG A 43 -21.45 -2.02 3.45
C ARG A 43 -20.27 -1.13 3.84
N TRP A 44 -19.04 -1.54 3.52
CA TRP A 44 -17.87 -0.70 3.77
C TRP A 44 -17.89 0.59 2.94
N GLY A 45 -17.21 1.62 3.41
CA GLY A 45 -17.13 2.92 2.75
C GLY A 45 -16.08 3.85 3.35
N LEU A 46 -16.27 5.17 3.18
CA LEU A 46 -15.26 6.17 3.53
C LEU A 46 -14.90 6.17 5.02
N GLY A 47 -15.88 5.89 5.90
CA GLY A 47 -15.61 5.75 7.32
C GLY A 47 -14.63 4.61 7.62
N ASP A 48 -14.73 3.49 6.90
CA ASP A 48 -13.80 2.37 7.06
C ASP A 48 -12.41 2.68 6.47
N ALA A 49 -12.38 3.37 5.34
CA ALA A 49 -11.12 3.84 4.74
C ALA A 49 -10.36 4.81 5.68
N LEU A 50 -11.07 5.76 6.29
CA LEU A 50 -10.48 6.66 7.29
C LEU A 50 -10.11 5.92 8.58
N ALA A 51 -10.93 4.97 9.01
CA ALA A 51 -10.63 4.15 10.18
C ALA A 51 -9.40 3.27 9.99
N SER A 52 -9.10 2.77 8.79
CA SER A 52 -7.89 1.98 8.55
C SER A 52 -6.62 2.80 8.80
N PHE A 53 -6.64 4.10 8.49
CA PHE A 53 -5.56 5.01 8.85
C PHE A 53 -5.49 5.23 10.38
N GLY A 54 -6.64 5.45 11.02
CA GLY A 54 -6.73 5.59 12.48
C GLY A 54 -6.19 4.36 13.23
N VAL A 55 -6.45 3.14 12.74
CA VAL A 55 -5.93 1.89 13.32
C VAL A 55 -4.41 1.88 13.33
N PHE A 56 -3.76 2.27 12.22
CA PHE A 56 -2.31 2.36 12.14
C PHE A 56 -1.77 3.36 13.18
N VAL A 57 -2.28 4.60 13.18
CA VAL A 57 -1.82 5.66 14.10
C VAL A 57 -2.01 5.27 15.56
N VAL A 58 -3.18 4.73 15.92
CA VAL A 58 -3.46 4.30 17.30
C VAL A 58 -2.57 3.13 17.70
N ALA A 59 -2.39 2.13 16.83
CA ALA A 59 -1.50 1.01 17.11
C ALA A 59 -0.05 1.49 17.32
N SER A 60 0.45 2.40 16.49
CA SER A 60 1.78 3.00 16.64
C SER A 60 1.94 3.72 17.97
N ILE A 61 1.00 4.62 18.32
CA ILE A 61 1.05 5.38 19.58
C ILE A 61 1.00 4.45 20.79
N VAL A 62 0.10 3.46 20.78
CA VAL A 62 -0.04 2.50 21.89
C VAL A 62 1.25 1.70 22.06
N LEU A 63 1.84 1.20 20.98
CA LEU A 63 3.02 0.34 21.06
C LEU A 63 4.26 1.12 21.48
N VAL A 64 4.45 2.34 20.96
CA VAL A 64 5.50 3.27 21.42
C VAL A 64 5.30 3.62 22.89
N GLY A 65 4.06 3.92 23.31
CA GLY A 65 3.75 4.21 24.72
C GLY A 65 4.04 3.03 25.66
N ILE A 66 3.71 1.80 25.25
CA ILE A 66 4.05 0.58 26.01
C ILE A 66 5.56 0.42 26.12
N MET A 67 6.29 0.57 24.99
CA MET A 67 7.76 0.48 24.99
C MET A 67 8.37 1.53 25.93
N ALA A 68 7.92 2.78 25.87
CA ALA A 68 8.41 3.85 26.74
C ALA A 68 8.16 3.59 28.24
N LEU A 69 7.11 2.84 28.59
CA LEU A 69 6.79 2.50 29.98
C LEU A 69 7.53 1.26 30.49
N VAL A 70 7.72 0.25 29.64
CA VAL A 70 8.23 -1.08 30.03
C VAL A 70 9.71 -1.25 29.74
N ALA A 71 10.22 -0.55 28.72
CA ALA A 71 11.60 -0.62 28.29
C ALA A 71 12.08 0.77 27.80
N PRO A 72 12.15 1.77 28.70
CA PRO A 72 12.50 3.16 28.34
C PRO A 72 13.88 3.29 27.68
N ASP A 73 14.81 2.39 28.02
CA ASP A 73 16.18 2.36 27.50
C ASP A 73 16.36 1.33 26.37
N ALA A 74 15.27 0.82 25.79
CA ALA A 74 15.35 -0.15 24.70
C ALA A 74 16.02 0.49 23.47
N ALA A 75 17.13 -0.10 23.06
CA ALA A 75 17.78 0.26 21.81
C ALA A 75 16.98 -0.22 20.60
N LEU A 76 17.17 0.44 19.45
CA LEU A 76 16.53 0.08 18.18
C LEU A 76 17.04 -1.24 17.60
N ASN A 77 18.14 -1.81 18.09
CA ASN A 77 18.61 -3.15 17.75
C ASN A 77 18.00 -4.24 18.66
N SER A 78 16.81 -4.00 19.21
CA SER A 78 16.13 -4.93 20.13
C SER A 78 14.87 -5.53 19.49
N PRO A 79 14.22 -6.53 20.12
CA PRO A 79 12.94 -7.07 19.66
C PRO A 79 11.82 -6.02 19.56
N TRP A 80 11.99 -4.83 20.16
CA TRP A 80 11.04 -3.74 20.04
C TRP A 80 10.96 -3.16 18.63
N LEU A 81 12.06 -3.12 17.88
CA LEU A 81 12.06 -2.59 16.51
C LEU A 81 11.07 -3.33 15.59
N PRO A 82 11.13 -4.67 15.44
CA PRO A 82 10.17 -5.38 14.60
C PRO A 82 8.75 -5.29 15.14
N LEU A 83 8.54 -5.17 16.46
CA LEU A 83 7.22 -4.95 17.02
C LEU A 83 6.66 -3.57 16.64
N LEU A 84 7.45 -2.50 16.80
CA LEU A 84 7.08 -1.12 16.49
C LEU A 84 6.83 -0.90 15.00
N VAL A 85 7.57 -1.59 14.12
CA VAL A 85 7.37 -1.49 12.66
C VAL A 85 6.25 -2.42 12.17
N ALA A 86 6.32 -3.71 12.52
CA ALA A 86 5.37 -4.68 11.97
C ALA A 86 4.01 -4.66 12.68
N GLY A 87 3.96 -4.34 13.98
CA GLY A 87 2.74 -4.37 14.79
C GLY A 87 1.63 -3.47 14.23
N PRO A 88 1.87 -2.16 14.02
CA PRO A 88 0.88 -1.25 13.45
C PRO A 88 0.43 -1.65 12.04
N GLN A 89 1.36 -2.13 11.21
CA GLN A 89 1.08 -2.62 9.86
C GLN A 89 0.18 -3.87 9.88
N ILE A 90 0.48 -4.85 10.74
CA ILE A 90 -0.33 -6.06 10.91
C ILE A 90 -1.72 -5.69 11.43
N ALA A 91 -1.82 -4.76 12.39
CA ALA A 91 -3.11 -4.29 12.89
C ALA A 91 -3.96 -3.64 11.78
N GLN A 92 -3.33 -2.79 10.96
CA GLN A 92 -3.99 -2.14 9.82
C GLN A 92 -4.43 -3.15 8.75
N GLY A 93 -3.56 -4.09 8.36
CA GLY A 93 -3.88 -5.16 7.41
C GLY A 93 -4.99 -6.08 7.92
N GLY A 94 -4.94 -6.44 9.21
CA GLY A 94 -5.97 -7.21 9.90
C GLY A 94 -7.32 -6.50 9.91
N PHE A 95 -7.33 -5.19 10.15
CA PHE A 95 -8.53 -4.36 10.05
C PHE A 95 -9.13 -4.37 8.64
N VAL A 96 -8.33 -4.13 7.60
CA VAL A 96 -8.81 -4.10 6.21
C VAL A 96 -9.36 -5.46 5.79
N TRP A 97 -8.68 -6.55 6.17
CA TRP A 97 -9.13 -7.92 5.96
C TRP A 97 -10.46 -8.21 6.69
N TRP A 98 -10.59 -7.76 7.93
CA TRP A 98 -11.80 -7.92 8.73
C TRP A 98 -12.98 -7.15 8.13
N ILE A 99 -12.78 -5.92 7.67
CA ILE A 99 -13.81 -5.13 6.99
C ILE A 99 -14.29 -5.81 5.71
N ALA A 100 -13.37 -6.36 4.91
CA ALA A 100 -13.74 -7.08 3.68
C ALA A 100 -14.63 -8.30 3.96
N ARG A 101 -14.42 -8.99 5.09
CA ARG A 101 -15.23 -10.17 5.47
C ARG A 101 -16.52 -9.82 6.19
N SER A 102 -16.48 -8.82 7.07
CA SER A 102 -17.63 -8.46 7.92
C SER A 102 -18.64 -7.56 7.23
N LYS A 103 -18.17 -6.70 6.31
CA LYS A 103 -18.99 -5.72 5.59
C LYS A 103 -18.98 -5.94 4.08
N GLY A 104 -18.43 -7.05 3.60
CA GLY A 104 -18.11 -7.24 2.20
C GLY A 104 -18.22 -8.69 1.74
N THR A 105 -17.58 -9.01 0.62
CA THR A 105 -17.58 -10.37 0.04
C THR A 105 -16.20 -11.02 -0.01
N GLY A 106 -15.15 -10.29 0.40
CA GLY A 106 -13.76 -10.76 0.39
C GLY A 106 -12.81 -9.78 -0.30
N ILE A 107 -11.53 -9.84 0.06
CA ILE A 107 -10.49 -8.93 -0.45
C ILE A 107 -10.24 -9.06 -1.97
N ASP A 108 -10.50 -10.24 -2.54
CA ASP A 108 -10.39 -10.50 -3.97
C ASP A 108 -11.47 -9.76 -4.77
N ARG A 109 -12.73 -9.86 -4.35
CA ARG A 109 -13.86 -9.23 -5.03
C ARG A 109 -14.00 -7.75 -4.69
N ASP A 110 -13.81 -7.38 -3.43
CA ASP A 110 -14.07 -6.03 -2.96
C ASP A 110 -12.90 -5.09 -3.26
N TYR A 111 -11.67 -5.59 -3.09
CA TYR A 111 -10.44 -4.80 -3.20
C TYR A 111 -9.60 -5.20 -4.42
N GLY A 112 -10.04 -6.18 -5.22
CA GLY A 112 -9.33 -6.66 -6.41
C GLY A 112 -7.98 -7.29 -6.09
N MET A 113 -7.88 -8.01 -4.96
CA MET A 113 -6.72 -8.82 -4.64
C MET A 113 -6.59 -9.98 -5.63
N ALA A 114 -5.71 -9.83 -6.60
CA ALA A 114 -5.33 -10.86 -7.56
C ALA A 114 -3.96 -10.55 -8.15
N VAL A 115 -3.14 -11.59 -8.33
CA VAL A 115 -1.85 -11.52 -9.02
C VAL A 115 -1.91 -12.44 -10.23
N ARG A 116 -1.53 -11.93 -11.40
CA ARG A 116 -1.44 -12.67 -12.68
C ARG A 116 0.00 -12.62 -13.19
N LYS A 117 0.35 -13.54 -14.09
CA LYS A 117 1.71 -13.62 -14.69
C LYS A 117 2.14 -12.30 -15.34
N ILE A 118 1.21 -11.60 -16.00
CA ILE A 118 1.48 -10.31 -16.63
C ILE A 118 1.85 -9.21 -15.63
N ASP A 119 1.45 -9.33 -14.36
CA ASP A 119 1.77 -8.33 -13.33
C ASP A 119 3.27 -8.30 -13.03
N TRP A 120 3.97 -9.43 -13.22
CA TRP A 120 5.44 -9.52 -13.14
C TRP A 120 6.17 -8.80 -14.27
N VAL A 121 5.47 -8.44 -15.35
CA VAL A 121 5.99 -7.61 -16.44
C VAL A 121 5.61 -6.15 -16.23
N ILE A 122 4.34 -5.89 -15.90
CA ILE A 122 3.84 -4.53 -15.64
C ILE A 122 4.59 -3.91 -14.45
N GLY A 123 4.83 -4.68 -13.39
CA GLY A 123 5.49 -4.23 -12.17
C GLY A 123 6.82 -3.52 -12.43
N PRO A 124 7.83 -4.20 -13.01
CA PRO A 124 9.11 -3.60 -13.37
C PRO A 124 9.01 -2.42 -14.34
N VAL A 125 8.10 -2.45 -15.32
CA VAL A 125 7.89 -1.32 -16.24
C VAL A 125 7.43 -0.08 -15.46
N LEU A 126 6.52 -0.23 -14.50
CA LEU A 126 6.07 0.85 -13.64
C LEU A 126 7.17 1.33 -12.68
N VAL A 127 8.10 0.47 -12.24
CA VAL A 127 9.27 0.89 -11.44
C VAL A 127 10.13 1.85 -12.26
N VAL A 128 10.49 1.47 -13.50
CA VAL A 128 11.31 2.32 -14.38
C VAL A 128 10.59 3.64 -14.68
N GLY A 129 9.31 3.58 -15.06
CA GLY A 129 8.51 4.78 -15.31
C GLY A 129 8.38 5.69 -14.08
N GLY A 130 8.19 5.10 -12.90
CA GLY A 130 8.10 5.80 -11.62
C GLY A 130 9.39 6.52 -11.26
N PHE A 131 10.54 5.86 -11.37
CA PHE A 131 11.84 6.51 -11.10
C PHE A 131 12.21 7.59 -12.10
N LEU A 132 11.88 7.42 -13.40
CA LEU A 132 12.05 8.49 -14.38
C LEU A 132 11.18 9.71 -14.05
N ALA A 133 9.93 9.49 -13.61
CA ALA A 133 9.05 10.58 -13.17
C ALA A 133 9.58 11.27 -11.91
N VAL A 134 10.08 10.50 -10.92
CA VAL A 134 10.73 11.06 -9.73
C VAL A 134 11.94 11.90 -10.10
N ALA A 135 12.81 11.42 -10.99
CA ALA A 135 13.97 12.19 -11.46
C ALA A 135 13.56 13.54 -12.07
N GLY A 136 12.47 13.56 -12.86
CA GLY A 136 11.91 14.79 -13.40
C GLY A 136 11.38 15.75 -12.32
N VAL A 137 10.70 15.22 -11.30
CA VAL A 137 10.20 16.01 -10.15
C VAL A 137 11.36 16.60 -9.34
N VAL A 138 12.39 15.80 -9.05
CA VAL A 138 13.59 16.26 -8.33
C VAL A 138 14.32 17.35 -9.11
N ALA A 139 14.47 17.19 -10.44
CA ALA A 139 15.06 18.21 -11.29
C ALA A 139 14.27 19.53 -11.22
N ALA A 140 12.94 19.48 -11.32
CA ALA A 140 12.08 20.66 -11.21
C ALA A 140 12.18 21.31 -9.82
N MET A 141 12.25 20.53 -8.74
CA MET A 141 12.41 21.05 -7.38
C MET A 141 13.74 21.78 -7.21
N ASN A 142 14.83 21.22 -7.75
CA ASN A 142 16.15 21.86 -7.75
C ASN A 142 16.14 23.20 -8.50
N GLU A 143 15.48 23.26 -9.66
CA GLU A 143 15.34 24.51 -10.43
C GLU A 143 14.54 25.58 -9.67
N LEU A 144 13.56 25.17 -8.86
CA LEU A 144 12.73 26.06 -8.06
C LEU A 144 13.40 26.48 -6.73
N GLY A 145 14.62 26.00 -6.44
CA GLY A 145 15.31 26.24 -5.17
C GLY A 145 14.57 25.63 -3.96
N ALA A 146 13.70 24.66 -4.20
CA ALA A 146 13.04 23.92 -3.13
C ALA A 146 14.06 22.98 -2.47
N GLN A 147 13.86 22.68 -1.19
CA GLN A 147 14.59 21.57 -0.55
C GLN A 147 14.22 20.29 -1.29
N THR A 148 15.16 19.78 -2.07
CA THR A 148 15.03 18.44 -2.62
C THR A 148 15.28 17.47 -1.49
N PRO A 149 14.32 16.56 -1.19
CA PRO A 149 14.70 15.31 -0.59
C PRO A 149 15.74 14.73 -1.53
N THR A 150 16.94 14.50 -1.02
CA THR A 150 18.02 13.78 -1.67
C THR A 150 17.48 12.39 -2.02
N ALA A 151 16.82 12.32 -3.18
CA ALA A 151 16.06 11.18 -3.67
C ALA A 151 16.86 10.43 -4.74
N SER A 152 18.18 10.60 -4.75
CA SER A 152 18.98 9.55 -5.35
C SER A 152 18.83 8.33 -4.43
N VAL A 153 18.54 7.17 -5.01
CA VAL A 153 18.58 5.90 -4.27
C VAL A 153 19.93 5.76 -3.56
N ALA A 154 20.99 6.40 -4.08
CA ALA A 154 22.33 6.54 -3.52
C ALA A 154 22.42 7.41 -2.24
N GLU A 155 21.61 8.46 -2.08
CA GLU A 155 21.59 9.25 -0.85
C GLU A 155 20.58 8.72 0.17
N LEU A 156 19.47 8.10 -0.25
CA LEU A 156 18.67 7.27 0.67
C LEU A 156 19.47 6.07 1.19
N LEU A 157 20.46 5.63 0.40
CA LEU A 157 21.49 4.64 0.75
C LEU A 157 22.51 5.23 1.73
N GLU A 158 23.00 6.45 1.48
CA GLU A 158 23.97 7.14 2.34
C GLU A 158 23.35 7.68 3.64
N ASP A 159 22.17 8.30 3.65
CA ASP A 159 21.48 8.76 4.87
C ASP A 159 21.14 7.57 5.78
N ALA A 160 20.73 6.43 5.21
CA ALA A 160 20.52 5.18 5.96
C ALA A 160 21.84 4.53 6.44
N ALA A 161 22.96 4.83 5.79
CA ALA A 161 24.31 4.42 6.21
C ALA A 161 24.86 5.32 7.33
N ASP A 162 24.66 6.64 7.20
CA ASP A 162 25.18 7.67 8.08
C ASP A 162 24.42 7.69 9.42
N GLU A 163 23.11 7.46 9.43
CA GLU A 163 22.34 7.23 10.68
C GLU A 163 22.75 5.92 11.41
N GLY A 164 23.52 5.04 10.76
CA GLY A 164 24.00 3.77 11.31
C GLY A 164 25.43 3.77 11.87
N LEU A 165 26.21 4.84 11.66
CA LEU A 165 27.66 4.82 11.91
C LEU A 165 28.23 5.97 12.76
N ASP A 166 27.44 6.98 13.15
CA ASP A 166 27.97 8.11 13.95
C ASP A 166 28.12 7.81 15.46
N GLY A 167 27.70 6.64 15.92
CA GLY A 167 27.68 6.24 17.32
C GLY A 167 28.96 5.60 17.88
N SER A 168 30.11 5.63 17.18
CA SER A 168 31.34 5.02 17.72
C SER A 168 32.02 5.94 18.77
N PRO A 169 32.08 5.56 20.06
CA PRO A 169 32.92 6.27 21.01
C PRO A 169 34.35 5.82 20.79
N GLU A 170 35.23 6.76 20.46
CA GLU A 170 36.67 6.56 20.57
C GLU A 170 37.00 6.11 22.01
N GLY A 171 37.52 4.90 22.13
CA GLY A 171 38.30 4.46 23.29
C GLY A 171 37.59 3.53 24.27
N SER A 172 37.85 2.24 24.14
CA SER A 172 38.36 1.45 25.28
C SER A 172 38.95 0.14 24.78
N ASP A 173 40.26 0.02 24.95
CA ASP A 173 41.00 -1.23 24.95
C ASP A 173 40.57 -2.03 26.21
N GLY A 174 40.06 -3.25 26.03
CA GLY A 174 39.83 -4.13 27.17
C GLY A 174 38.73 -5.19 27.04
N LEU A 175 39.17 -6.40 26.68
CA LEU A 175 38.79 -7.68 27.30
C LEU A 175 37.42 -8.33 26.97
N ILE A 176 37.53 -9.48 26.27
CA ILE A 176 36.64 -10.68 26.24
C ILE A 176 35.43 -10.63 25.30
N ASP A 177 35.32 -11.71 24.50
CA ASP A 177 34.19 -12.27 23.75
C ASP A 177 33.06 -11.32 23.32
N ASP A 178 32.82 -11.23 22.01
CA ASP A 178 31.62 -11.83 21.42
C ASP A 178 31.59 -11.58 19.90
N ALA A 179 31.09 -12.56 19.16
CA ALA A 179 30.95 -12.51 17.71
C ALA A 179 29.86 -11.51 17.30
N ASP A 180 30.20 -10.22 17.17
CA ASP A 180 29.24 -9.20 16.71
C ASP A 180 29.91 -8.03 15.98
N THR A 181 30.61 -8.30 14.87
CA THR A 181 31.25 -7.27 14.02
C THR A 181 30.50 -7.02 12.71
N SER A 182 29.19 -7.22 12.71
CA SER A 182 28.29 -6.68 11.68
C SER A 182 27.16 -5.95 12.38
N GLY A 183 26.97 -4.63 12.14
CA GLY A 183 25.84 -3.84 12.67
C GLY A 183 24.46 -4.39 12.30
N LEU A 184 24.43 -5.45 11.49
CA LEU A 184 23.29 -6.20 11.03
C LEU A 184 22.71 -7.17 12.09
N THR A 185 21.92 -6.66 13.03
CA THR A 185 21.17 -7.51 13.97
C THR A 185 20.04 -8.28 13.23
N ILE A 186 19.70 -9.49 13.71
CA ILE A 186 18.57 -10.29 13.19
C ILE A 186 17.24 -9.52 13.10
N TRP A 187 17.05 -8.54 13.99
CA TRP A 187 15.87 -7.67 14.01
C TRP A 187 15.81 -6.71 12.82
N ILE A 188 16.95 -6.16 12.41
CA ILE A 188 17.06 -5.28 11.24
C ILE A 188 16.78 -6.08 9.97
N VAL A 189 17.36 -7.28 9.85
CA VAL A 189 17.09 -8.18 8.73
C VAL A 189 15.60 -8.54 8.64
N PHE A 190 14.97 -8.86 9.78
CA PHE A 190 13.53 -9.12 9.80
C PHE A 190 12.73 -7.92 9.31
N VAL A 191 13.01 -6.72 9.82
CA VAL A 191 12.29 -5.49 9.41
C VAL A 191 12.48 -5.22 7.93
N ALA A 192 13.70 -5.35 7.41
CA ALA A 192 13.98 -5.16 5.99
C ALA A 192 13.19 -6.13 5.11
N VAL A 193 13.18 -7.43 5.46
CA VAL A 193 12.39 -8.43 4.72
C VAL A 193 10.89 -8.13 4.83
N PHE A 194 10.39 -7.78 6.01
CA PHE A 194 8.99 -7.45 6.22
C PHE A 194 8.56 -6.19 5.43
N ALA A 195 9.38 -5.14 5.45
CA ALA A 195 9.16 -3.89 4.72
C ALA A 195 9.25 -4.06 3.20
N ALA A 196 10.08 -4.99 2.71
CA ALA A 196 10.17 -5.32 1.29
C ALA A 196 9.02 -6.21 0.78
N THR A 197 8.28 -6.90 1.68
CA THR A 197 7.31 -7.92 1.28
C THR A 197 5.90 -7.68 1.83
N ALA A 198 5.70 -7.80 3.14
CA ALA A 198 4.38 -7.75 3.77
C ALA A 198 3.79 -6.34 3.78
N VAL A 199 4.62 -5.32 4.03
CA VAL A 199 4.19 -3.91 4.02
C VAL A 199 3.58 -3.51 2.68
N PRO A 200 4.24 -3.72 1.52
CA PRO A 200 3.64 -3.48 0.20
C PRO A 200 2.26 -4.13 0.02
N VAL A 201 2.08 -5.37 0.48
CA VAL A 201 0.77 -6.04 0.36
C VAL A 201 -0.30 -5.35 1.20
N ILE A 202 0.04 -5.01 2.45
CA ILE A 202 -0.87 -4.33 3.39
C ILE A 202 -1.24 -2.95 2.86
N GLU A 203 -0.27 -2.14 2.46
CA GLU A 203 -0.49 -0.78 2.01
C GLU A 203 -1.26 -0.75 0.68
N GLU A 204 -0.98 -1.64 -0.26
CA GLU A 204 -1.77 -1.72 -1.49
C GLU A 204 -3.21 -2.19 -1.24
N LEU A 205 -3.45 -3.07 -0.25
CA LEU A 205 -4.81 -3.41 0.19
C LEU A 205 -5.52 -2.21 0.83
N VAL A 206 -4.82 -1.37 1.56
CA VAL A 206 -5.37 -0.13 2.15
C VAL A 206 -5.71 0.87 1.05
N TYR A 207 -4.72 1.29 0.26
CA TYR A 207 -4.85 2.44 -0.64
C TYR A 207 -5.47 2.06 -1.99
N ARG A 208 -4.99 0.99 -2.65
CA ARG A 208 -5.44 0.56 -3.98
C ARG A 208 -6.57 -0.47 -3.90
N GLY A 209 -6.82 -0.99 -2.70
CA GLY A 209 -7.97 -1.80 -2.34
C GLY A 209 -9.10 -0.97 -1.73
N LEU A 210 -9.12 -0.83 -0.40
CA LEU A 210 -10.23 -0.24 0.35
C LEU A 210 -10.52 1.22 -0.03
N TRP A 211 -9.51 2.10 -0.03
CA TRP A 211 -9.69 3.51 -0.38
C TRP A 211 -10.12 3.67 -1.83
N TRP A 212 -9.40 3.03 -2.77
CA TRP A 212 -9.73 3.05 -4.18
C TRP A 212 -11.17 2.61 -4.46
N SER A 213 -11.53 1.42 -3.96
CA SER A 213 -12.87 0.86 -4.15
C SER A 213 -13.94 1.75 -3.50
N THR A 214 -13.67 2.33 -2.34
CA THR A 214 -14.58 3.26 -1.69
C THR A 214 -14.84 4.51 -2.53
N LEU A 215 -13.80 5.11 -3.11
CA LEU A 215 -13.96 6.32 -3.91
C LEU A 215 -14.70 6.04 -5.22
N LEU A 216 -14.39 4.92 -5.88
CA LEU A 216 -15.16 4.48 -7.05
C LEU A 216 -16.63 4.23 -6.71
N LYS A 217 -16.92 3.65 -5.53
CA LYS A 217 -18.31 3.40 -5.08
C LYS A 217 -19.11 4.68 -4.90
N ARG A 218 -18.42 5.80 -4.63
CA ARG A 218 -19.02 7.14 -4.54
C ARG A 218 -19.17 7.83 -5.90
N GLY A 219 -18.90 7.13 -7.01
CA GLY A 219 -19.07 7.65 -8.37
C GLY A 219 -17.91 8.50 -8.88
N MET A 220 -16.76 8.45 -8.20
CA MET A 220 -15.56 9.19 -8.63
C MET A 220 -14.91 8.53 -9.86
N SER A 221 -14.40 9.32 -10.79
CA SER A 221 -13.66 8.79 -11.95
C SER A 221 -12.33 8.17 -11.52
N GLU A 222 -11.87 7.16 -12.25
CA GLU A 222 -10.64 6.43 -11.89
C GLU A 222 -9.41 7.34 -11.81
N TRP A 223 -9.34 8.40 -12.62
CA TRP A 223 -8.25 9.38 -12.57
C TRP A 223 -8.22 10.16 -11.25
N TRP A 224 -9.38 10.60 -10.75
CA TRP A 224 -9.44 11.26 -9.45
C TRP A 224 -9.15 10.29 -8.30
N VAL A 225 -9.60 9.04 -8.42
CA VAL A 225 -9.25 8.00 -7.45
C VAL A 225 -7.74 7.76 -7.41
N LEU A 226 -7.08 7.67 -8.57
CA LEU A 226 -5.63 7.56 -8.67
C LEU A 226 -4.92 8.69 -7.92
N LEU A 227 -5.27 9.94 -8.21
CA LEU A 227 -4.62 11.09 -7.61
C LEU A 227 -4.87 11.16 -6.09
N ILE A 228 -6.11 10.96 -5.65
CA ILE A 228 -6.46 11.06 -4.22
C ILE A 228 -5.82 9.94 -3.41
N THR A 229 -5.83 8.69 -3.90
CA THR A 229 -5.20 7.57 -3.18
C THR A 229 -3.68 7.69 -3.16
N SER A 230 -3.07 8.25 -4.20
CA SER A 230 -1.62 8.56 -4.23
C SER A 230 -1.25 9.68 -3.26
N ALA A 231 -2.08 10.71 -3.16
CA ALA A 231 -1.90 11.79 -2.18
C ALA A 231 -2.11 11.30 -0.75
N ALA A 232 -3.11 10.45 -0.50
CA ALA A 232 -3.34 9.84 0.81
C ALA A 232 -2.16 8.95 1.23
N PHE A 233 -1.62 8.16 0.31
CA PHE A 233 -0.40 7.36 0.52
C PHE A 233 0.79 8.25 0.91
N ALA A 234 1.07 9.30 0.14
CA ALA A 234 2.19 10.21 0.43
C ALA A 234 2.00 10.97 1.75
N ALA A 235 0.80 11.46 2.03
CA ALA A 235 0.50 12.18 3.27
C ALA A 235 0.64 11.29 4.52
N ALA A 236 0.36 9.99 4.41
CA ALA A 236 0.45 9.05 5.52
C ALA A 236 1.88 8.83 6.04
N HIS A 237 2.89 9.27 5.30
CA HIS A 237 4.30 9.21 5.72
C HIS A 237 4.68 10.38 6.65
N PHE A 238 3.86 11.42 6.74
CA PHE A 238 4.11 12.60 7.59
C PHE A 238 5.44 13.34 7.31
N GLU A 239 5.92 13.28 6.06
CA GLU A 239 7.15 13.94 5.62
C GLU A 239 6.85 14.97 4.52
N PRO A 240 6.58 16.24 4.87
CA PRO A 240 6.20 17.26 3.89
C PRO A 240 7.23 17.47 2.77
N SER A 241 8.53 17.34 3.08
CA SER A 241 9.62 17.45 2.11
C SER A 241 9.56 16.32 1.07
N ARG A 242 9.31 15.08 1.51
CA ARG A 242 9.25 13.88 0.65
C ARG A 242 7.92 13.72 -0.08
N PHE A 243 6.90 14.52 0.26
CA PHE A 243 5.57 14.42 -0.33
C PHE A 243 5.56 14.41 -1.89
N PRO A 244 6.26 15.31 -2.62
CA PRO A 244 6.21 15.30 -4.09
C PRO A 244 6.76 14.01 -4.71
N VAL A 245 7.83 13.46 -4.11
CA VAL A 245 8.46 12.21 -4.56
C VAL A 245 7.55 11.01 -4.23
N LEU A 246 7.06 10.93 -2.99
CA LEU A 246 6.16 9.85 -2.55
C LEU A 246 4.82 9.87 -3.28
N PHE A 247 4.30 11.05 -3.61
CA PHE A 247 3.11 11.21 -4.43
C PHE A 247 3.34 10.65 -5.83
N THR A 248 4.48 10.97 -6.44
CA THR A 248 4.85 10.50 -7.78
C THR A 248 5.01 8.99 -7.83
N LEU A 249 5.68 8.40 -6.84
CA LEU A 249 5.74 6.95 -6.68
C LEU A 249 4.33 6.37 -6.44
N GLY A 250 3.53 7.01 -5.60
CA GLY A 250 2.14 6.63 -5.35
C GLY A 250 1.30 6.58 -6.63
N VAL A 251 1.52 7.51 -7.56
CA VAL A 251 0.88 7.48 -8.88
C VAL A 251 1.36 6.26 -9.67
N ALA A 252 2.66 5.97 -9.71
CA ALA A 252 3.19 4.78 -10.39
C ALA A 252 2.60 3.47 -9.81
N LEU A 253 2.46 3.37 -8.49
CA LEU A 253 1.78 2.24 -7.83
C LEU A 253 0.30 2.16 -8.24
N GLY A 254 -0.41 3.28 -8.19
CA GLY A 254 -1.83 3.36 -8.56
C GLY A 254 -2.09 3.08 -10.05
N MET A 255 -1.12 3.35 -10.93
CA MET A 255 -1.22 2.98 -12.35
C MET A 255 -1.34 1.47 -12.54
N GLY A 256 -0.68 0.65 -11.70
CA GLY A 256 -0.87 -0.80 -11.72
C GLY A 256 -2.33 -1.21 -11.53
N ARG A 257 -3.01 -0.55 -10.59
CA ARG A 257 -4.44 -0.75 -10.34
C ARG A 257 -5.30 -0.22 -11.48
N LEU A 258 -5.01 0.98 -11.97
CA LEU A 258 -5.74 1.61 -13.07
C LEU A 258 -5.71 0.76 -14.35
N LEU A 259 -4.53 0.25 -14.71
CA LEU A 259 -4.32 -0.51 -15.94
C LEU A 259 -4.95 -1.91 -15.89
N THR A 260 -4.95 -2.54 -14.71
CA THR A 260 -5.28 -3.97 -14.59
C THR A 260 -6.61 -4.27 -13.93
N GLY A 261 -7.20 -3.30 -13.21
CA GLY A 261 -8.38 -3.48 -12.37
C GLY A 261 -8.16 -4.33 -11.12
N ARG A 262 -6.91 -4.73 -10.82
CA ARG A 262 -6.50 -5.52 -9.66
C ARG A 262 -5.25 -4.91 -9.02
N ILE A 263 -4.91 -5.29 -7.78
CA ILE A 263 -3.75 -4.72 -7.09
C ILE A 263 -2.42 -5.45 -7.32
N GLY A 264 -2.41 -6.58 -8.04
CA GLY A 264 -1.20 -7.40 -8.22
C GLY A 264 -0.02 -6.65 -8.83
N ALA A 265 -0.24 -5.87 -9.89
CA ALA A 265 0.81 -5.05 -10.49
C ALA A 265 1.32 -3.98 -9.51
N SER A 266 0.42 -3.34 -8.77
CA SER A 266 0.78 -2.35 -7.74
C SER A 266 1.62 -2.96 -6.62
N ILE A 267 1.25 -4.15 -6.13
CA ILE A 267 2.02 -4.89 -5.10
C ILE A 267 3.43 -5.18 -5.60
N ILE A 268 3.58 -5.67 -6.83
CA ILE A 268 4.90 -6.00 -7.38
C ILE A 268 5.75 -4.73 -7.56
N THR A 269 5.19 -3.65 -8.12
CA THR A 269 5.90 -2.37 -8.23
C THR A 269 6.36 -1.86 -6.87
N HIS A 270 5.47 -1.89 -5.87
CA HIS A 270 5.76 -1.43 -4.52
C HIS A 270 6.81 -2.29 -3.83
N ALA A 271 6.68 -3.62 -3.89
CA ALA A 271 7.66 -4.54 -3.32
C ALA A 271 9.05 -4.43 -3.97
N LEU A 272 9.12 -4.15 -5.27
CA LEU A 272 10.40 -3.90 -5.95
C LEU A 272 11.03 -2.58 -5.49
N ILE A 273 10.25 -1.49 -5.38
CA ILE A 273 10.76 -0.20 -4.91
C ILE A 273 11.24 -0.30 -3.46
N ASN A 274 10.43 -0.88 -2.56
CA ASN A 274 10.85 -1.08 -1.17
C ASN A 274 12.01 -2.07 -1.07
N GLY A 275 11.99 -3.15 -1.84
CA GLY A 275 13.06 -4.14 -1.86
C GLY A 275 14.41 -3.54 -2.25
N LEU A 276 14.44 -2.65 -3.24
CA LEU A 276 15.65 -1.91 -3.59
C LEU A 276 16.15 -1.04 -2.43
N GLY A 277 15.24 -0.32 -1.76
CA GLY A 277 15.57 0.48 -0.57
C GLY A 277 16.05 -0.35 0.63
N MET A 278 15.51 -1.56 0.81
CA MET A 278 15.90 -2.45 1.90
C MET A 278 17.21 -3.18 1.62
N VAL A 279 17.46 -3.61 0.38
CA VAL A 279 18.79 -4.12 -0.01
C VAL A 279 19.84 -3.06 0.23
N ALA A 280 19.52 -1.84 -0.18
CA ALA A 280 20.34 -0.67 0.06
C ALA A 280 20.74 -0.52 1.53
N LEU A 281 19.74 -0.39 2.41
CA LEU A 281 19.92 -0.33 3.87
C LEU A 281 20.82 -1.46 4.37
N LEU A 282 20.55 -2.72 4.00
CA LEU A 282 21.30 -3.87 4.52
C LEU A 282 22.74 -3.96 4.02
N THR A 283 23.09 -3.26 2.95
CA THR A 283 24.46 -3.22 2.41
C THR A 283 25.29 -2.07 2.96
N THR A 284 24.66 -1.14 3.68
CA THR A 284 25.31 0.05 4.21
C THR A 284 25.40 0.10 5.74
N VAL A 285 24.75 -0.84 6.45
CA VAL A 285 24.80 -1.04 7.91
C VAL A 285 25.70 -2.19 8.35
#